data_AF-A0A817JX30-F1
#
_entry.id   AF-A0A817JX30-F1
#
_cell.length_a   1.000
_cell.length_b   1.000
_cell.length_c   1.000
_cell.angle_alpha   90.00
_cell.angle_beta   90.00
_cell.angle_gamma   90.00
#
_symmetry.space_group_name_H-M   'P 1'
#
loop_
_entity.id
_entity.type
_entity.pdbx_description
1 polymer ?
#
loop_
_entity_poly.entity_id
_entity_poly.type
_entity_poly.pdbx_seq_one_letter_code
_entity_poly.pdbx_strand_id
1 'polypeptide(L)'
;MKSRQVGQCLVCNDAAVGINFGVPTCMPCKAFFRRNAVKLGRIDFICQEDGDCPVTYESRRICNCCRLAKCFRVMLIIIFIEYTSMKSRQVGQCLVCNDAAVGINFGVLTCMPCKAFFRRNAVKLGTIDFICQEDGDCPVAYESRRICNCCRLAKCFRVGMQKSLILSEAQRLARKELVQQNRQKRAQLMIQNLSLVRTTYLYIKTYRKNI
;
A
#
# COMPACT_ATOMS: atom_id res chain seq x y z
N MET A 1 -25.51 24.82 -6.28
CA MET A 1 -24.55 23.86 -6.87
C MET A 1 -24.79 22.48 -6.23
N LYS A 2 -25.37 21.52 -6.96
CA LYS A 2 -25.71 20.19 -6.42
C LYS A 2 -24.42 19.39 -6.15
N SER A 3 -24.21 18.95 -4.91
CA SER A 3 -23.07 18.11 -4.54
C SER A 3 -23.14 16.78 -5.29
N ARG A 4 -22.03 16.41 -5.95
CA ARG A 4 -21.92 15.15 -6.70
C ARG A 4 -22.01 13.99 -5.69
N GLN A 5 -23.17 13.34 -5.58
CA GLN A 5 -23.36 12.18 -4.70
C GLN A 5 -22.41 11.06 -5.12
N VAL A 6 -21.65 10.52 -4.17
CA VAL A 6 -20.61 9.48 -4.39
C VAL A 6 -21.18 8.07 -4.17
N GLY A 7 -22.48 7.89 -4.42
CA GLY A 7 -23.21 6.65 -4.17
C GLY A 7 -23.65 6.48 -2.71
N GLN A 8 -23.59 5.24 -2.20
CA GLN A 8 -24.07 4.87 -0.86
C GLN A 8 -22.92 4.78 0.16
N CYS A 9 -23.25 5.02 1.43
CA CYS A 9 -22.34 4.91 2.55
C CYS A 9 -22.05 3.44 2.85
N LEU A 10 -20.80 2.99 2.70
CA LEU A 10 -20.47 1.57 2.90
C LEU A 10 -20.62 1.07 4.35
N VAL A 11 -20.82 1.97 5.31
CA VAL A 11 -21.07 1.62 6.71
C VAL A 11 -22.55 1.34 6.97
N CYS A 12 -23.46 2.15 6.43
CA CYS A 12 -24.88 2.10 6.81
C CYS A 12 -25.86 2.22 5.63
N ASN A 13 -25.38 2.22 4.40
CA ASN A 13 -26.14 2.32 3.15
C ASN A 13 -26.93 3.63 2.92
N ASP A 14 -26.90 4.59 3.85
CA ASP A 14 -27.37 5.97 3.66
C ASP A 14 -26.66 6.68 2.50
N ALA A 15 -27.19 7.79 1.99
CA ALA A 15 -26.56 8.58 0.93
C ALA A 15 -25.17 9.08 1.34
N ALA A 16 -24.14 8.74 0.55
CA ALA A 16 -22.79 9.22 0.80
C ALA A 16 -22.66 10.68 0.37
N VAL A 17 -22.02 11.47 1.22
CA VAL A 17 -21.74 12.89 0.94
C VAL A 17 -20.35 13.09 0.34
N GLY A 18 -19.51 12.05 0.36
CA GLY A 18 -18.12 12.10 -0.11
C GLY A 18 -17.32 10.87 0.30
N ILE A 19 -16.06 10.84 -0.13
CA ILE A 19 -15.06 9.84 0.29
C ILE A 19 -14.37 10.38 1.55
N ASN A 20 -14.45 9.65 2.65
CA ASN A 20 -13.74 9.97 3.89
C ASN A 20 -12.88 8.78 4.30
N PHE A 21 -11.59 9.02 4.51
CA PHE A 21 -10.61 7.98 4.81
C PHE A 21 -10.61 6.81 3.79
N GLY A 22 -10.76 7.15 2.50
CA GLY A 22 -10.83 6.18 1.41
C GLY A 22 -12.21 5.52 1.21
N VAL A 23 -13.20 5.80 2.05
CA VAL A 23 -14.49 5.12 2.03
C VAL A 23 -15.65 6.09 1.74
N PRO A 24 -16.53 5.83 0.75
CA PRO A 24 -17.79 6.54 0.58
C PRO A 24 -18.64 6.46 1.86
N THR A 25 -18.92 7.61 2.46
CA THR A 25 -19.59 7.68 3.76
C THR A 25 -20.57 8.85 3.86
N CYS A 26 -21.65 8.65 4.62
CA CYS A 26 -22.61 9.71 4.97
C CYS A 26 -22.07 10.57 6.13
N MET A 27 -22.63 11.78 6.32
CA MET A 27 -22.21 12.69 7.39
C MET A 27 -22.32 12.06 8.80
N PRO A 28 -23.39 11.34 9.17
CA PRO A 28 -23.49 10.70 10.48
C PRO A 28 -22.40 9.66 10.73
N CYS A 29 -22.08 8.81 9.76
CA CYS A 29 -21.03 7.79 9.91
C CYS A 29 -19.63 8.41 9.93
N LYS A 30 -19.37 9.46 9.14
CA LYS A 30 -18.14 10.26 9.21
C LYS A 30 -17.94 10.85 10.60
N ALA A 31 -18.95 11.54 11.14
CA ALA A 31 -18.88 12.18 12.44
C ALA A 31 -18.79 11.15 13.58
N PHE A 32 -19.53 10.04 13.48
CA PHE A 32 -19.44 8.92 14.43
C PHE A 32 -18.03 8.32 14.45
N PHE A 33 -17.46 8.00 13.29
CA PHE A 33 -16.12 7.46 13.19
C PHE A 33 -15.08 8.45 13.74
N ARG A 34 -15.12 9.73 13.35
CA ARG A 34 -14.19 10.74 13.86
C ARG A 34 -14.24 10.89 15.38
N ARG A 35 -15.42 10.81 15.99
CA ARG A 35 -15.60 10.94 17.45
C ARG A 35 -15.16 9.71 18.23
N ASN A 36 -15.24 8.51 17.65
CA ASN A 36 -15.06 7.25 18.38
C ASN A 36 -13.82 6.46 17.98
N ALA A 37 -13.31 6.62 16.74
CA ALA A 37 -12.04 6.00 16.32
C ALA A 37 -10.87 6.48 17.18
N VAL A 38 -10.95 7.71 17.71
CA VAL A 38 -9.97 8.27 18.65
C VAL A 38 -10.18 7.88 20.12
N LYS A 39 -11.19 7.06 20.39
CA LYS A 39 -11.56 6.55 21.71
C LYS A 39 -11.61 5.02 21.78
N LEU A 40 -11.11 4.34 20.75
CA LEU A 40 -11.04 2.88 20.67
C LEU A 40 -10.23 2.34 21.86
N GLY A 41 -10.85 1.52 22.72
CA GLY A 41 -10.24 1.05 23.96
C GLY A 41 -10.32 2.00 25.17
N ARG A 42 -11.09 3.08 25.06
CA ARG A 42 -11.54 3.97 26.17
C ARG A 42 -13.06 4.07 26.26
N ILE A 43 -13.76 3.73 25.18
CA ILE A 43 -15.20 3.54 25.13
C ILE A 43 -15.44 2.05 24.93
N ASP A 44 -16.07 1.43 25.92
CA ASP A 44 -16.54 0.05 25.83
C ASP A 44 -17.96 0.07 25.27
N PHE A 45 -18.07 0.22 23.94
CA PHE A 45 -19.32 -0.15 23.30
C PHE A 45 -19.45 -1.67 23.40
N ILE A 46 -20.30 -2.12 24.32
CA ILE A 46 -20.64 -3.52 24.48
C ILE A 46 -21.79 -3.83 23.53
N CYS A 47 -21.58 -4.80 22.65
CA CYS A 47 -22.67 -5.40 21.91
C CYS A 47 -23.48 -6.28 22.87
N GLN A 48 -24.81 -6.12 22.86
CA GLN A 48 -25.71 -6.97 23.66
C GLN A 48 -26.10 -8.26 22.92
N GLU A 49 -25.69 -8.37 21.65
CA GLU A 49 -25.92 -9.51 20.76
C GLU A 49 -24.59 -10.24 20.46
N ASP A 50 -24.51 -10.92 19.32
CA ASP A 50 -23.36 -11.72 18.85
C ASP A 50 -22.16 -10.92 18.30
N GLY A 51 -22.26 -9.59 18.20
CA GLY A 51 -21.19 -8.75 17.66
C GLY A 51 -21.28 -8.52 16.14
N ASP A 52 -22.35 -8.98 15.47
CA ASP A 52 -22.60 -8.74 14.05
C ASP A 52 -23.96 -8.06 13.77
N CYS A 53 -24.40 -7.17 14.67
CA CYS A 53 -25.64 -6.44 14.49
C CYS A 53 -25.70 -5.74 13.11
N PRO A 54 -26.80 -5.86 12.35
CA PRO A 54 -26.98 -5.15 11.09
C PRO A 54 -26.84 -3.65 11.29
N VAL A 55 -25.95 -3.01 10.52
CA VAL A 55 -25.76 -1.55 10.53
C VAL A 55 -26.31 -0.98 9.22
N THR A 56 -27.54 -0.47 9.26
CA THR A 56 -28.27 0.18 8.17
C THR A 56 -28.58 1.64 8.51
N TYR A 57 -29.27 2.36 7.63
CA TYR A 57 -29.66 3.75 7.86
C TYR A 57 -30.52 3.88 9.12
N GLU A 58 -31.43 2.92 9.29
CA GLU A 58 -32.40 2.78 10.37
C GLU A 58 -31.73 2.26 11.65
N SER A 59 -30.88 1.23 11.54
CA SER A 59 -30.35 0.51 12.71
C SER A 59 -29.00 1.01 13.22
N ARG A 60 -28.29 1.90 12.50
CA ARG A 60 -26.95 2.40 12.89
C ARG A 60 -26.86 3.12 14.25
N ARG A 61 -27.97 3.37 14.94
CA ARG A 61 -27.96 3.96 16.30
C ARG A 61 -28.13 2.91 17.40
N ILE A 62 -28.53 1.68 17.02
CA ILE A 62 -28.84 0.59 17.95
C ILE A 62 -27.56 0.06 18.60
N CYS A 63 -26.58 -0.37 17.78
CA CYS A 63 -25.33 -0.92 18.28
C CYS A 63 -24.13 -0.08 17.84
N ASN A 64 -23.61 0.74 18.76
CA ASN A 64 -22.40 1.53 18.51
C ASN A 64 -21.15 0.65 18.37
N CYS A 65 -21.14 -0.55 18.96
CA CYS A 65 -20.06 -1.54 18.86
C CYS A 65 -19.90 -2.01 17.40
N CYS A 66 -20.94 -2.65 16.85
CA CYS A 66 -20.95 -3.17 15.48
C CYS A 66 -20.86 -2.04 14.44
N ARG A 67 -21.40 -0.85 14.73
CA ARG A 67 -21.19 0.32 13.86
C ARG A 67 -19.72 0.72 13.76
N LEU A 68 -19.01 0.78 14.89
CA LEU A 68 -17.59 1.14 14.89
C LEU A 68 -16.73 0.03 14.25
N ALA A 69 -17.04 -1.24 14.53
CA ALA A 69 -16.39 -2.38 13.89
C ALA A 69 -16.55 -2.36 12.36
N LYS A 70 -17.77 -2.12 11.87
CA LYS A 70 -18.03 -2.01 10.42
C LYS A 70 -17.29 -0.83 9.79
N CYS A 71 -17.18 0.32 10.46
CA CYS A 71 -16.35 1.45 9.99
C CYS A 71 -14.88 1.03 9.76
N PHE A 72 -14.26 0.32 10.70
CA PHE A 72 -12.88 -0.16 10.51
C PHE A 72 -12.77 -1.24 9.43
N ARG A 73 -13.73 -2.18 9.38
CA ARG A 73 -13.75 -3.26 8.38
C ARG A 73 -13.77 -2.72 6.96
N VAL A 74 -14.66 -1.76 6.66
CA VAL A 74 -14.75 -1.19 5.31
C VAL A 74 -13.49 -0.41 4.93
N MET A 75 -12.83 0.25 5.89
CA MET A 75 -11.57 0.95 5.64
C MET A 75 -10.42 -0.01 5.31
N LEU A 76 -10.30 -1.12 6.05
CA LEU A 76 -9.27 -2.12 5.80
C LEU A 76 -9.49 -2.87 4.48
N ILE A 77 -10.76 -3.12 4.12
CA ILE A 77 -11.11 -3.72 2.83
C ILE A 77 -10.68 -2.83 1.67
N ILE A 78 -10.93 -1.51 1.74
CA ILE A 78 -10.48 -0.60 0.67
C ILE A 78 -8.95 -0.58 0.59
N ILE A 79 -8.23 -0.53 1.70
CA ILE A 79 -6.76 -0.59 1.69
C ILE A 79 -6.26 -1.90 1.04
N PHE A 80 -6.92 -3.02 1.33
CA PHE A 80 -6.59 -4.32 0.73
C PHE A 80 -6.93 -4.37 -0.77
N ILE A 81 -8.08 -3.83 -1.19
CA ILE A 81 -8.49 -3.75 -2.59
C ILE A 81 -7.56 -2.81 -3.37
N GLU A 82 -7.21 -1.66 -2.83
CA GLU A 82 -6.24 -0.74 -3.44
C GLU A 82 -4.85 -1.39 -3.55
N TYR A 83 -4.41 -2.09 -2.50
CA TYR A 83 -3.13 -2.81 -2.51
C TYR A 83 -3.10 -3.94 -3.55
N THR A 84 -4.18 -4.71 -3.67
CA THR A 84 -4.33 -5.76 -4.68
C THR A 84 -4.47 -5.19 -6.09
N SER A 85 -5.20 -4.10 -6.27
CA SER A 85 -5.30 -3.35 -7.53
C SER A 85 -3.95 -2.78 -7.99
N MET A 86 -3.13 -2.28 -7.07
CA MET A 86 -1.76 -1.85 -7.39
C MET A 86 -0.85 -2.99 -7.88
N LYS A 87 -1.14 -4.23 -7.48
CA LYS A 87 -0.39 -5.42 -7.92
C LYS A 87 -0.86 -5.94 -9.29
N SER A 88 -2.09 -5.61 -9.72
CA SER A 88 -2.71 -6.14 -10.94
C SER A 88 -2.68 -5.20 -12.14
N ARG A 89 -2.16 -3.96 -12.03
CA ARG A 89 -2.01 -3.06 -13.18
C ARG A 89 -0.83 -3.48 -14.06
N GLN A 90 -1.05 -4.53 -14.83
CA GLN A 90 -0.22 -4.84 -15.99
C GLN A 90 -0.48 -3.78 -17.05
N VAL A 91 0.56 -3.05 -17.41
CA VAL A 91 0.47 -1.94 -18.37
C VAL A 91 1.12 -2.29 -19.71
N GLY A 92 1.66 -3.51 -19.84
CA GLY A 92 2.27 -4.03 -21.06
C GLY A 92 3.34 -5.08 -20.75
N GLN A 93 4.23 -5.32 -21.70
CA GLN A 93 5.35 -6.27 -21.56
C GLN A 93 6.65 -5.54 -21.20
N CYS A 94 7.46 -6.18 -20.36
CA CYS A 94 8.76 -5.67 -19.94
C CYS A 94 9.74 -5.70 -21.11
N LEU A 95 10.25 -4.55 -21.52
CA LEU A 95 11.16 -4.46 -22.67
C LEU A 95 12.52 -5.17 -22.46
N VAL A 96 12.85 -5.54 -21.22
CA VAL A 96 14.07 -6.31 -20.91
C VAL A 96 13.86 -7.81 -21.07
N CYS A 97 12.74 -8.37 -20.59
CA CYS A 97 12.59 -9.83 -20.46
C CYS A 97 11.18 -10.36 -20.78
N ASN A 98 10.31 -9.54 -21.37
CA ASN A 98 8.94 -9.85 -21.79
C ASN A 98 7.95 -10.30 -20.69
N ASP A 99 8.37 -10.31 -19.43
CA ASP A 99 7.50 -10.48 -18.25
C ASP A 99 6.49 -9.33 -18.13
N ALA A 100 5.42 -9.51 -17.35
CA ALA A 100 4.40 -8.50 -17.12
C ALA A 100 5.01 -7.20 -16.53
N ALA A 101 4.86 -6.10 -17.25
CA ALA A 101 5.34 -4.79 -16.82
C ALA A 101 4.34 -4.12 -15.88
N VAL A 102 4.89 -3.49 -14.84
CA VAL A 102 4.11 -2.80 -13.80
C VAL A 102 4.11 -1.28 -13.96
N GLY A 103 4.92 -0.75 -14.89
CA GLY A 103 5.08 0.68 -15.12
C GLY A 103 6.42 1.05 -15.75
N ILE A 104 6.58 2.35 -16.00
CA ILE A 104 7.85 2.95 -16.44
C ILE A 104 8.78 3.03 -15.22
N ASN A 105 9.96 2.40 -15.29
CA ASN A 105 10.99 2.49 -14.28
C ASN A 105 12.32 2.85 -14.93
N PHE A 106 12.98 3.87 -14.41
CA PHE A 106 14.25 4.38 -14.95
C PHE A 106 14.17 4.71 -16.45
N GLY A 107 13.03 5.25 -16.89
CA GLY A 107 12.79 5.66 -18.28
C GLY A 107 12.14 4.61 -19.18
N VAL A 108 12.00 3.35 -18.73
CA VAL A 108 11.57 2.23 -19.60
C VAL A 108 10.46 1.40 -18.96
N LEU A 109 9.50 0.94 -19.77
CA LEU A 109 8.45 0.00 -19.36
C LEU A 109 9.06 -1.36 -18.94
N THR A 110 8.98 -1.68 -17.64
CA THR A 110 9.67 -2.84 -17.08
C THR A 110 8.88 -3.54 -15.97
N CYS A 111 9.17 -4.83 -15.76
CA CYS A 111 8.67 -5.61 -14.64
C CYS A 111 9.42 -5.29 -13.34
N MET A 112 8.82 -5.66 -12.19
CA MET A 112 9.42 -5.43 -10.86
C MET A 112 10.81 -6.08 -10.69
N PRO A 113 11.06 -7.32 -11.17
CA PRO A 113 12.38 -7.93 -11.07
C PRO A 113 13.46 -7.17 -11.86
N CYS A 114 13.17 -6.71 -13.08
CA CYS A 114 14.13 -5.94 -13.88
C CYS A 114 14.39 -4.55 -13.31
N LYS A 115 13.35 -3.88 -12.77
CA LYS A 115 13.51 -2.64 -11.98
C LYS A 115 14.50 -2.84 -10.81
N ALA A 116 14.28 -3.87 -9.99
CA ALA A 116 15.11 -4.12 -8.81
C ALA A 116 16.54 -4.54 -9.20
N PHE A 117 16.68 -5.32 -10.27
CA PHE A 117 17.97 -5.72 -10.82
C PHE A 117 18.77 -4.50 -11.30
N PHE A 118 18.18 -3.65 -12.14
CA PHE A 118 18.85 -2.46 -12.67
C PHE A 118 19.30 -1.52 -11.55
N ARG A 119 18.41 -1.22 -10.58
CA ARG A 119 18.75 -0.34 -9.44
C ARG A 119 19.98 -0.83 -8.65
N ARG A 120 20.18 -2.14 -8.53
CA ARG A 120 21.31 -2.74 -7.79
C ARG A 120 22.60 -2.78 -8.60
N ASN A 121 22.49 -2.94 -9.92
CA ASN A 121 23.64 -3.30 -10.76
C ASN A 121 24.03 -2.21 -11.77
N ALA A 122 23.27 -1.13 -11.95
CA ALA A 122 23.54 -0.09 -12.94
C ALA A 122 24.93 0.57 -12.86
N VAL A 123 25.60 0.51 -11.69
CA VAL A 123 26.97 1.01 -11.51
C VAL A 123 28.05 -0.04 -11.78
N LYS A 124 27.66 -1.30 -11.98
CA LYS A 124 28.56 -2.45 -12.11
C LYS A 124 28.85 -2.84 -13.57
N LEU A 125 28.22 -2.19 -14.55
CA LEU A 125 28.51 -2.47 -15.96
C LEU A 125 29.99 -2.15 -16.24
N GLY A 126 30.72 -3.11 -16.79
CA GLY A 126 32.16 -2.99 -17.05
C GLY A 126 33.07 -3.31 -15.86
N THR A 127 32.50 -3.74 -14.71
CA THR A 127 33.30 -4.31 -13.61
C THR A 127 33.54 -5.80 -13.81
N ILE A 128 34.59 -6.35 -13.18
CA ILE A 128 34.94 -7.77 -13.25
C ILE A 128 33.81 -8.70 -12.78
N ASP A 129 32.98 -8.23 -11.83
CA ASP A 129 31.80 -8.93 -11.32
C ASP A 129 30.66 -9.10 -12.35
N PHE A 130 30.80 -8.48 -13.53
CA PHE A 130 29.75 -8.37 -14.55
C PHE A 130 30.26 -8.79 -15.93
N ILE A 131 31.05 -9.86 -15.97
CA ILE A 131 31.54 -10.52 -17.19
C ILE A 131 30.59 -11.66 -17.60
N CYS A 132 30.35 -11.80 -18.90
CA CYS A 132 29.63 -12.96 -19.45
C CYS A 132 30.59 -14.15 -19.53
N GLN A 133 30.12 -15.35 -19.16
CA GLN A 133 30.89 -16.60 -19.29
C GLN A 133 30.74 -17.24 -20.68
N GLU A 134 29.89 -16.68 -21.53
CA GLU A 134 29.60 -17.10 -22.91
C GLU A 134 29.97 -15.95 -23.86
N ASP A 135 29.32 -15.86 -25.04
CA ASP A 135 29.62 -14.88 -26.09
C ASP A 135 29.05 -13.46 -25.86
N GLY A 136 28.53 -13.15 -24.67
CA GLY A 136 27.96 -11.83 -24.36
C GLY A 136 26.58 -11.55 -24.96
N ASP A 137 25.91 -12.55 -25.55
CA ASP A 137 24.56 -12.45 -26.12
C ASP A 137 23.55 -13.46 -25.53
N CYS A 138 23.70 -13.78 -24.24
CA CYS A 138 22.80 -14.73 -23.58
C CYS A 138 21.32 -14.26 -23.66
N PRO A 139 20.37 -15.17 -23.95
CA PRO A 139 18.96 -14.82 -24.08
C PRO A 139 18.39 -14.29 -22.76
N VAL A 140 17.70 -13.15 -22.82
CA VAL A 140 17.05 -12.51 -21.66
C VAL A 140 15.53 -12.50 -21.84
N ALA A 141 14.88 -13.57 -21.35
CA ALA A 141 13.43 -13.76 -21.27
C ALA A 141 12.99 -13.99 -19.82
N TYR A 142 11.70 -14.20 -19.55
CA TYR A 142 11.18 -14.35 -18.18
C TYR A 142 11.87 -15.51 -17.43
N GLU A 143 12.07 -16.61 -18.12
CA GLU A 143 12.66 -17.88 -17.68
C GLU A 143 14.20 -17.77 -17.61
N SER A 144 14.81 -17.16 -18.63
CA SER A 144 16.27 -17.18 -18.82
C SER A 144 17.02 -15.97 -18.25
N ARG A 145 16.32 -14.88 -17.85
CA ARG A 145 16.94 -13.64 -17.32
C ARG A 145 17.77 -13.81 -16.05
N ARG A 146 17.82 -14.99 -15.44
CA ARG A 146 18.67 -15.28 -14.26
C ARG A 146 19.99 -15.95 -14.63
N ILE A 147 20.12 -16.46 -15.86
CA ILE A 147 21.28 -17.21 -16.32
C ILE A 147 22.51 -16.30 -16.38
N CYS A 148 22.39 -15.17 -17.07
CA CYS A 148 23.51 -14.23 -17.23
C CYS A 148 23.14 -12.83 -16.73
N ASN A 149 23.74 -12.44 -15.60
CA ASN A 149 23.60 -11.09 -15.07
C ASN A 149 24.20 -10.05 -16.03
N CYS A 150 25.37 -10.31 -16.62
CA CYS A 150 26.04 -9.43 -17.58
C CYS A 150 25.10 -9.05 -18.74
N CYS A 151 24.63 -10.03 -19.50
CA CYS A 151 23.75 -9.82 -20.65
C CYS A 151 22.42 -9.15 -20.25
N ARG A 152 21.88 -9.48 -19.06
CA ARG A 152 20.69 -8.82 -18.54
C ARG A 152 20.92 -7.33 -18.30
N LEU A 153 22.04 -6.94 -17.68
CA LEU A 153 22.33 -5.53 -17.43
C LEU A 153 22.66 -4.77 -18.71
N ALA A 154 23.42 -5.39 -19.61
CA ALA A 154 23.67 -4.85 -20.94
C ALA A 154 22.33 -4.59 -21.67
N LYS A 155 21.39 -5.54 -21.64
CA LYS A 155 20.06 -5.35 -22.23
C LYS A 155 19.26 -4.25 -21.53
N CYS A 156 19.32 -4.11 -20.20
CA CYS A 156 18.68 -2.98 -19.50
C CYS A 156 19.14 -1.62 -20.06
N PHE A 157 20.44 -1.44 -20.29
CA PHE A 157 20.95 -0.21 -20.90
C PHE A 157 20.59 -0.09 -22.38
N ARG A 158 20.65 -1.20 -23.14
CA ARG A 158 20.28 -1.23 -24.57
C ARG A 158 18.84 -0.78 -24.82
N VAL A 159 17.92 -1.12 -23.92
CA VAL A 159 16.51 -0.68 -24.01
C VAL A 159 16.26 0.73 -23.44
N GLY A 160 17.31 1.42 -22.99
CA GLY A 160 17.25 2.83 -22.57
C GLY A 160 17.07 3.07 -21.07
N MET A 161 17.30 2.08 -20.19
CA MET A 161 17.22 2.34 -18.75
C MET A 161 18.33 3.30 -18.30
N GLN A 162 17.96 4.37 -17.60
CA GLN A 162 18.89 5.45 -17.25
C GLN A 162 19.38 5.34 -15.81
N LYS A 163 20.70 5.20 -15.62
CA LYS A 163 21.31 5.18 -14.28
C LYS A 163 21.20 6.52 -13.55
N SER A 164 21.09 7.64 -14.28
CA SER A 164 20.91 8.99 -13.71
C SER A 164 19.61 9.13 -12.91
N LEU A 165 18.60 8.30 -13.20
CA LEU A 165 17.33 8.26 -12.47
C LEU A 165 17.43 7.43 -11.17
N ILE A 166 18.59 6.85 -10.86
CA ILE A 166 18.86 6.21 -9.58
C ILE A 166 19.37 7.29 -8.62
N LEU A 167 18.70 7.41 -7.47
CA LEU A 167 19.10 8.34 -6.42
C LEU A 167 20.54 8.09 -5.98
N SER A 168 21.32 9.18 -5.91
CA SER A 168 22.67 9.20 -5.34
C SER A 168 22.66 8.86 -3.85
N GLU A 169 23.82 8.54 -3.28
CA GLU A 169 23.93 8.21 -1.85
C GLU A 169 23.42 9.37 -0.98
N ALA A 170 23.81 10.62 -1.30
CA ALA A 170 23.32 11.82 -0.62
C ALA A 170 21.79 11.97 -0.72
N GLN A 171 21.21 11.77 -1.91
CA GLN A 171 19.75 11.83 -2.10
C GLN A 171 19.01 10.71 -1.35
N ARG A 172 19.61 9.51 -1.26
CA ARG A 172 19.06 8.39 -0.48
C ARG A 172 19.06 8.71 1.01
N LEU A 173 20.15 9.29 1.53
CA LEU A 173 20.25 9.71 2.93
C LEU A 173 19.22 10.79 3.25
N ALA A 174 19.15 11.85 2.44
CA ALA A 174 18.14 12.91 2.60
C ALA A 174 16.71 12.36 2.57
N ARG A 175 16.40 11.42 1.65
CA ARG A 175 15.10 10.75 1.61
C ARG A 175 14.85 9.87 2.83
N LYS A 176 15.86 9.14 3.31
CA LYS A 176 15.76 8.33 4.54
C LYS A 176 15.47 9.21 5.75
N GLU A 177 16.17 10.33 5.89
CA GLU A 177 15.96 11.33 6.95
C GLU A 177 14.54 11.90 6.88
N LEU A 178 14.08 12.33 5.70
CA LEU A 178 12.71 12.82 5.52
C LEU A 178 11.67 11.76 5.88
N VAL A 179 11.87 10.50 5.47
CA VAL A 179 10.98 9.39 5.85
C VAL A 179 11.02 9.16 7.36
N GLN A 180 12.19 9.24 7.98
CA GLN A 180 12.34 9.06 9.41
C GLN A 180 11.68 10.19 10.19
N GLN A 181 11.85 11.45 9.77
CA GLN A 181 11.16 12.61 10.34
C GLN A 181 9.65 12.49 10.18
N ASN A 182 9.16 12.04 9.02
CA ASN A 182 7.73 11.81 8.81
C ASN A 182 7.20 10.65 9.67
N ARG A 183 7.99 9.59 9.87
CA ARG A 183 7.67 8.51 10.80
C ARG A 183 7.66 9.01 12.24
N GLN A 184 8.62 9.82 12.65
CA GLN A 184 8.69 10.44 13.97
C GLN A 184 7.50 11.37 14.18
N LYS A 185 7.18 12.26 13.24
CA LYS A 185 5.97 13.11 13.30
C LYS A 185 4.70 12.27 13.41
N ARG A 186 4.56 11.18 12.64
CA ARG A 186 3.44 10.23 12.75
C ARG A 186 3.42 9.48 14.07
N ALA A 187 4.58 9.06 14.58
CA ALA A 187 4.73 8.37 15.86
C ALA A 187 4.46 9.32 17.01
N GLN A 188 4.85 10.59 16.91
CA GLN A 188 4.64 11.65 17.89
C GLN A 188 3.17 12.09 17.88
N LEU A 189 2.53 12.15 16.71
CA LEU A 189 1.07 12.19 16.59
C LEU A 189 0.43 10.96 17.23
N MET A 190 0.96 9.75 17.04
CA MET A 190 0.48 8.54 17.73
C MET A 190 0.76 8.55 19.23
N ILE A 191 1.83 9.19 19.73
CA ILE A 191 2.20 9.30 21.15
C ILE A 191 1.39 10.39 21.84
N GLN A 192 1.13 11.51 21.16
CA GLN A 192 0.10 12.46 21.58
C GLN A 192 -1.28 11.78 21.66
N ASN A 193 -1.47 10.65 20.96
CA ASN A 193 -2.64 9.78 21.01
C ASN A 193 -2.36 8.39 21.65
N LEU A 194 -1.31 8.23 22.48
CA LEU A 194 -0.70 6.91 22.83
C LEU A 194 -1.65 5.91 23.51
N SER A 195 -2.58 6.42 24.31
CA SER A 195 -3.63 5.64 24.98
C SER A 195 -4.55 4.89 24.02
N LEU A 196 -4.63 5.33 22.76
CA LEU A 196 -5.55 4.82 21.75
C LEU A 196 -4.96 3.65 20.94
N VAL A 197 -3.66 3.73 20.66
CA VAL A 197 -2.95 2.73 19.85
C VAL A 197 -2.57 1.51 20.70
N ARG A 198 -2.26 1.72 21.99
CA ARG A 198 -1.82 0.66 22.92
C ARG A 198 -2.92 -0.37 23.21
N THR A 199 -4.18 0.06 23.33
CA THR A 199 -5.33 -0.84 23.57
C THR A 199 -5.72 -1.63 22.31
N THR A 200 -5.61 -1.00 21.14
CA THR A 200 -5.90 -1.61 19.83
C THR A 200 -4.90 -2.73 19.47
N TYR A 201 -3.60 -2.53 19.78
CA TYR A 201 -2.56 -3.54 19.57
C TYR A 201 -2.63 -4.69 20.59
N LEU A 202 -2.96 -4.41 21.86
CA LEU A 202 -3.12 -5.45 22.89
C LEU A 202 -4.29 -6.38 22.57
N TYR A 203 -5.41 -5.85 22.07
CA TYR A 203 -6.59 -6.64 21.66
C TYR A 203 -6.30 -7.61 20.49
N ILE A 204 -5.54 -7.18 19.47
CA ILE A 204 -5.12 -8.05 18.36
C ILE A 204 -4.18 -9.17 18.85
N LYS A 205 -3.36 -8.89 19.87
CA LYS A 205 -2.39 -9.85 20.42
C LYS A 205 -3.04 -10.91 21.30
N THR A 206 -4.12 -10.61 22.02
CA THR A 206 -4.90 -11.61 22.78
C THR A 206 -5.71 -12.54 21.87
N TYR A 207 -6.19 -12.04 20.71
CA TYR A 207 -6.96 -12.84 19.75
C TYR A 207 -6.16 -13.95 19.03
N ARG A 208 -4.82 -13.91 19.03
CA ARG A 208 -3.94 -14.95 18.46
C ARG A 208 -3.50 -16.04 19.44
N LYS A 209 -3.87 -15.96 20.71
CA LYS A 209 -3.59 -17.00 21.72
C LYS A 209 -4.79 -17.90 22.04
N ASN A 210 -5.94 -17.64 21.40
CA ASN A 210 -7.16 -18.45 21.53
C ASN A 210 -7.59 -19.09 20.20
N ILE A 211 -6.62 -19.36 19.31
CA ILE A 211 -6.72 -20.38 18.26
C ILE A 211 -5.66 -21.43 18.59
#